data_AF-A0ABD6PI41-F1
#
_entry.id   AF-A0ABD6PI41-F1
#
_cell.length_a   1.000
_cell.length_b   1.000
_cell.length_c   1.000
_cell.angle_alpha   90.00
_cell.angle_beta   90.00
_cell.angle_gamma   90.00
#
_symmetry.space_group_name_H-M   'P 1'
#
loop_
_entity.id
_entity.type
_entity.pdbx_description
1 polymer ?
#
loop_
_entity_poly.entity_id
_entity_poly.type
_entity_poly.pdbx_seq_one_letter_code
_entity_poly.pdbx_strand_id
1 'polypeptide(L)' 'MTPEKDNAIRAACRRCTEEIQQAMRKKPNPNWNETVPPIINKHHKKIEALGVSHLEFVVKTGRLNGRFGAEQ' A
#
# COMPACT_ATOMS: atom_id res chain seq x y z
N MET A 1 -16.55 -4.90 -9.96
CA MET A 1 -16.11 -4.61 -8.58
C MET A 1 -17.25 -3.90 -7.88
N THR A 2 -17.67 -4.33 -6.68
CA THR A 2 -18.71 -3.59 -5.94
C THR A 2 -18.10 -2.33 -5.30
N PRO A 3 -18.88 -1.25 -5.12
CA PRO A 3 -18.39 -0.01 -4.50
C PRO A 3 -17.81 -0.25 -3.10
N GLU A 4 -18.37 -1.20 -2.35
CA GLU A 4 -17.89 -1.58 -1.02
C GLU A 4 -16.49 -2.22 -1.06
N LYS A 5 -16.24 -3.11 -2.04
CA LYS A 5 -14.91 -3.72 -2.22
C LYS A 5 -13.89 -2.66 -2.63
N ASP A 6 -14.22 -1.79 -3.58
CA ASP A 6 -13.31 -0.72 -4.00
C ASP A 6 -12.97 0.23 -2.85
N ASN A 7 -13.97 0.63 -2.06
CA ASN A 7 -13.76 1.46 -0.88
C ASN A 7 -12.86 0.78 0.17
N ALA A 8 -13.09 -0.51 0.44
CA ALA A 8 -12.26 -1.28 1.37
C ALA A 8 -10.80 -1.39 0.90
N ILE A 9 -10.58 -1.58 -0.39
CA ILE A 9 -9.24 -1.66 -0.99
C ILE A 9 -8.56 -0.29 -0.96
N ARG A 10 -9.26 0.80 -1.31
CA ARG A 10 -8.72 2.17 -1.18
C ARG A 10 -8.35 2.50 0.27
N ALA A 11 -9.21 2.14 1.22
CA ALA A 11 -8.93 2.33 2.65
C ALA A 11 -7.68 1.55 3.10
N ALA A 12 -7.51 0.31 2.64
CA ALA A 12 -6.32 -0.48 2.93
C ALA A 12 -5.06 0.11 2.31
N CYS A 13 -5.11 0.58 1.06
CA CYS A 13 -3.98 1.24 0.39
C CYS A 13 -3.59 2.55 1.08
N ARG A 14 -4.56 3.36 1.55
CA ARG A 14 -4.30 4.60 2.31
C ARG A 14 -3.57 4.29 3.62
N ARG A 15 -4.11 3.36 4.41
CA ARG A 15 -3.47 2.94 5.69
C ARG A 15 -2.07 2.37 5.47
N CYS A 16 -1.87 1.61 4.39
CA CYS A 16 -0.56 1.09 4.01
C CYS A 16 0.42 2.23 3.68
N THR A 17 -0.03 3.22 2.91
CA THR A 17 0.76 4.41 2.55
C THR A 17 1.17 5.21 3.79
N GLU A 18 0.25 5.44 4.73
CA GLU A 18 0.55 6.14 5.99
C GLU A 18 1.56 5.37 6.84
N GLU A 19 1.44 4.05 6.95
CA GLU A 19 2.40 3.22 7.68
C GLU A 19 3.78 3.25 7.02
N ILE A 20 3.86 3.21 5.68
CA ILE A 20 5.10 3.41 4.92
C ILE A 20 5.70 4.77 5.24
N GLN A 21 4.94 5.86 5.08
CA GLN A 21 5.45 7.21 5.34
C GLN A 21 5.92 7.40 6.77
N GLN A 22 5.20 6.84 7.75
CA GLN A 22 5.62 6.88 9.14
C GLN A 22 6.92 6.10 9.38
N ALA A 23 7.05 4.90 8.79
CA ALA A 23 8.27 4.11 8.90
C ALA A 23 9.47 4.80 8.24
N MET A 24 9.26 5.44 7.09
CA MET A 24 10.29 6.22 6.39
C MET A 24 10.71 7.46 7.17
N ARG A 25 9.79 8.14 7.87
CA ARG A 25 10.11 9.30 8.70
C ARG A 25 10.93 8.96 9.95
N LYS A 26 10.80 7.75 10.49
CA LYS A 26 11.47 7.33 11.73
C LYS A 26 12.97 7.12 11.58
N LYS A 27 13.46 6.83 10.37
CA LYS A 27 14.88 6.53 10.12
C LYS A 27 15.47 7.60 9.19
N PRO A 28 16.63 8.22 9.51
CA PRO A 28 17.22 9.28 8.69
C PRO A 28 17.68 8.80 7.30
N ASN A 29 17.90 7.50 7.12
CA ASN A 29 18.14 6.88 5.82
C ASN A 29 17.44 5.51 5.77
N PRO A 30 16.12 5.47 5.52
CA PRO A 30 15.36 4.24 5.58
C PRO A 30 15.65 3.37 4.35
N ASN A 31 15.98 2.09 4.57
CA ASN A 31 16.14 1.15 3.47
C ASN A 31 14.75 0.78 2.96
N TRP A 32 14.42 1.24 1.76
CA TRP A 32 13.13 0.99 1.11
C TRP A 32 12.82 -0.50 1.01
N ASN A 33 13.80 -1.32 0.62
CA ASN A 33 13.62 -2.75 0.38
C ASN A 33 13.42 -3.55 1.67
N GLU A 34 13.89 -3.04 2.81
CA GLU A 34 13.66 -3.66 4.11
C GLU A 34 12.38 -3.13 4.79
N THR A 35 12.00 -1.88 4.51
CA THR A 35 10.91 -1.20 5.21
C THR A 35 9.56 -1.43 4.55
N VAL A 36 9.49 -1.32 3.21
CA VAL A 36 8.21 -1.27 2.48
C VAL A 36 7.59 -2.65 2.24
N PRO A 37 8.32 -3.68 1.77
CA PRO A 37 7.77 -5.03 1.57
C PRO A 37 7.03 -5.63 2.79
N PRO A 38 7.53 -5.58 4.04
CA PRO A 38 6.80 -6.13 5.17
C PRO A 38 5.50 -5.37 5.47
N ILE A 39 5.49 -4.04 5.31
CA ILE A 39 4.28 -3.21 5.50
C ILE A 39 3.23 -3.56 4.43
N ILE A 40 3.64 -3.64 3.16
CA ILE A 40 2.73 -4.01 2.06
C ILE A 40 2.13 -5.40 2.30
N ASN A 41 2.94 -6.39 2.65
CA ASN A 41 2.47 -7.76 2.91
C ASN A 41 1.45 -7.80 4.06
N LYS A 42 1.73 -7.09 5.17
CA LYS A 42 0.81 -6.97 6.31
C LYS A 42 -0.55 -6.42 5.93
N HIS A 43 -0.61 -5.41 5.06
CA HIS A 43 -1.86 -4.80 4.63
C HIS A 43 -2.58 -5.61 3.56
N HIS A 44 -1.82 -6.20 2.62
CA HIS A 44 -2.37 -7.05 1.56
C HIS A 44 -3.09 -8.28 2.12
N LYS A 45 -2.50 -8.97 3.11
CA LYS A 45 -3.12 -10.13 3.78
C LYS A 45 -4.51 -9.85 4.36
N LYS A 46 -4.79 -8.60 4.76
CA LYS A 46 -6.11 -8.21 5.32
C LYS A 46 -7.19 -8.08 4.25
N ILE A 47 -6.80 -7.86 3.00
CA ILE A 47 -7.71 -7.64 1.86
C ILE A 47 -7.58 -8.72 0.79
N GLU A 48 -6.75 -9.75 1.01
CA GLU A 48 -6.55 -10.85 0.07
C GLU A 48 -7.90 -11.53 -0.29
N ALA A 49 -8.77 -11.71 0.71
CA ALA A 49 -10.12 -12.23 0.54
C ALA A 49 -11.03 -11.34 -0.35
N LEU A 50 -10.66 -10.09 -0.62
CA LEU A 50 -11.38 -9.21 -1.52
C LEU A 50 -11.06 -9.47 -3.00
N GLY A 51 -10.02 -10.26 -3.29
CA GLY A 51 -9.62 -10.66 -4.64
C GLY A 51 -8.57 -9.75 -5.28
N VAL A 52 -7.87 -8.93 -4.50
CA VAL A 52 -6.77 -8.09 -5.00
C VAL A 52 -5.46 -8.87 -4.95
N SER A 53 -4.79 -8.96 -6.09
CA SER A 53 -3.45 -9.52 -6.19
C SER A 53 -2.41 -8.66 -5.48
N HIS A 54 -1.36 -9.29 -4.96
CA HIS A 54 -0.27 -8.59 -4.28
C HIS A 54 0.35 -7.50 -5.15
N LEU A 55 0.61 -7.80 -6.42
CA LEU A 55 1.17 -6.85 -7.38
C LEU A 55 0.25 -5.64 -7.61
N GLU A 56 -1.05 -5.86 -7.74
CA GLU A 56 -2.03 -4.78 -7.90
C GLU A 56 -2.05 -3.87 -6.65
N PHE A 57 -1.99 -4.45 -5.46
CA PHE A 57 -1.91 -3.70 -4.21
C PHE A 57 -0.62 -2.88 -4.10
N VAL A 58 0.53 -3.44 -4.51
CA VAL A 58 1.82 -2.74 -4.57
C VAL A 58 1.72 -1.52 -5.49
N VAL A 59 1.16 -1.68 -6.69
CA VAL A 59 1.05 -0.59 -7.67
C VAL A 59 0.11 0.50 -7.15
N LYS A 60 -1.09 0.15 -6.65
CA LYS A 60 -2.05 1.13 -6.10
C LYS A 60 -1.47 1.90 -4.91
N THR A 61 -0.82 1.21 -3.98
CA THR A 61 -0.15 1.84 -2.83
C THR A 61 1.01 2.72 -3.28
N GLY A 62 1.82 2.26 -4.23
CA GLY A 62 2.95 3.05 -4.73
C GLY A 62 2.53 4.30 -5.51
N ARG A 63 1.40 4.27 -6.24
CA ARG A 63 0.80 5.47 -6.85
C ARG A 63 0.35 6.47 -5.79
N LEU A 64 -0.36 6.01 -4.76
CA LEU A 64 -0.78 6.86 -3.63
C LEU A 64 0.41 7.47 -2.89
N ASN A 65 1.51 6.73 -2.78
CA ASN A 65 2.75 7.21 -2.16
C ASN A 65 3.62 8.05 -3.12
N GLY A 66 3.15 8.37 -4.33
CA GLY A 66 3.87 9.19 -5.31
C GLY A 66 5.06 8.51 -5.99
N ARG A 67 5.21 7.18 -5.86
CA ARG A 67 6.38 6.44 -6.38
C ARG A 67 6.23 5.99 -7.84
N PHE A 68 5.02 5.81 -8.33
CA PHE A 68 4.74 5.33 -9.69
C PHE A 68 4.01 6.36 -10.58
N GLY A 69 4.00 7.64 -10.18
CA GLY A 69 3.20 8.69 -10.83
C GLY A 69 1.73 8.69 -10.39
N ALA A 70 1.00 9.76 -10.72
CA ALA A 70 -0.45 9.86 -10.47
C ALA A 70 -1.23 8.96 -11.45
N GLU A 71 -2.38 8.45 -11.02
CA GLU A 71 -3.32 7.75 -11.91
C GLU A 71 -3.84 8.76 -12.95
N GLN A 72 -3.45 8.59 -14.21
CA GLN A 72 -3.99 9.33 -15.37
C GLN A 72 -5.39 8.86 -15.70
#